data_AF-A0A6L5XWI1-F1
#
_entry.id   AF-A0A6L5XWI1-F1
#
_cell.length_a   1.000
_cell.length_b   1.000
_cell.length_c   1.000
_cell.angle_alpha   90.00
_cell.angle_beta   90.00
_cell.angle_gamma   90.00
#
_symmetry.space_group_name_H-M   'P 1'
#
loop_
_entity.id
_entity.type
_entity.pdbx_description
1 polymer ?
#
loop_
_entity_poly.entity_id
_entity_poly.type
_entity_poly.pdbx_seq_one_letter_code
_entity_poly.pdbx_strand_id
1 'polypeptide(L)'
;MVMKRRDWGKNQNLGFTLIEVILTMAILGIVFIPIMGYFTDSIKYSTWSKIKQNGIMTAQSLMEEIKGNSSLENIYKEYKKREVNGEEGCHAKREERIQHDYSGGEIKMVAYQMEERVSVGFNDYLVKISAEPKVQLNNDKNYSEAIVKPMEEATSVKAVETKEERIKAASYFMAQNADACSRLNGEGKDSGLLETDLNVYKNGLKKEIFMDFTRNGKYDYVNICCEYRFEGSIFGVDSTDCYRCDWIKRRFESGTLKQVYLFYEADVARDSLVVTKNTTAPVMDDMYLICQNKEMLSSGYQLYIDNPVQTFAKSVYSNVTTNLVKYKNYLVDTKDNIARRAEIKVEVYPYNSRNEEDKYIELTGMKGM
;
A
#
# COMPACT_ATOMS: atom_id res chain seq x y z
N MET A 1 -75.83 -15.68 -59.48
CA MET A 1 -75.96 -16.70 -58.43
C MET A 1 -74.55 -17.09 -58.01
N VAL A 2 -74.14 -16.68 -56.81
CA VAL A 2 -72.79 -16.85 -56.25
C VAL A 2 -72.62 -18.30 -55.81
N MET A 3 -71.57 -18.98 -56.27
CA MET A 3 -71.26 -20.33 -55.78
C MET A 3 -69.77 -20.47 -55.44
N LYS A 4 -69.55 -20.29 -54.13
CA LYS A 4 -68.72 -21.09 -53.21
C LYS A 4 -67.22 -21.22 -53.49
N ARG A 5 -66.45 -20.51 -52.65
CA ARG A 5 -65.02 -20.69 -52.38
C ARG A 5 -64.70 -22.14 -52.02
N ARG A 6 -63.55 -22.60 -52.50
CA ARG A 6 -62.93 -23.89 -52.20
C ARG A 6 -62.16 -23.74 -50.89
N ASP A 7 -62.67 -24.33 -49.81
CA ASP A 7 -62.01 -24.33 -48.50
C ASP A 7 -60.76 -25.22 -48.53
N TRP A 8 -59.61 -24.62 -48.23
CA TRP A 8 -58.41 -25.32 -47.79
C TRP A 8 -58.59 -25.68 -46.31
N GLY A 9 -58.89 -26.94 -46.05
CA GLY A 9 -59.03 -27.46 -44.69
C GLY A 9 -59.06 -28.99 -44.69
N LYS A 10 -57.88 -29.61 -44.56
CA LYS A 10 -57.78 -30.95 -43.99
C LYS A 10 -56.83 -30.87 -42.80
N ASN A 11 -57.43 -30.97 -41.61
CA ASN A 11 -56.77 -31.13 -40.32
C ASN A 11 -55.77 -32.30 -40.39
N GLN A 12 -54.48 -32.00 -40.34
CA GLN A 12 -53.42 -32.98 -40.19
C GLN A 12 -53.26 -33.32 -38.71
N ASN A 13 -54.07 -34.24 -38.19
CA ASN A 13 -53.71 -34.96 -36.97
C ASN A 13 -52.74 -36.08 -37.35
N LEU A 14 -51.51 -35.70 -37.68
CA LEU A 14 -50.38 -36.61 -37.85
C LEU A 14 -49.86 -36.96 -36.46
N GLY A 15 -50.44 -38.00 -35.84
CA GLY A 15 -49.79 -38.65 -34.70
C GLY A 15 -48.46 -39.26 -35.16
N PHE A 16 -47.41 -39.14 -34.34
CA PHE A 16 -46.11 -39.73 -34.65
C PHE A 16 -46.24 -41.23 -34.87
N THR A 17 -45.62 -41.72 -35.94
CA THR A 17 -45.55 -43.17 -36.16
C THR A 17 -44.57 -43.79 -35.16
N LEU A 18 -44.83 -45.04 -34.73
CA LEU A 18 -43.95 -45.75 -33.79
C LEU A 18 -42.49 -45.79 -34.29
N ILE A 19 -42.31 -45.94 -35.61
CA ILE A 19 -41.00 -45.96 -36.24
C ILE A 19 -40.27 -44.62 -36.12
N GLU A 20 -40.99 -43.50 -36.22
CA GLU A 20 -40.43 -42.15 -36.08
C GLU A 20 -40.01 -41.86 -34.63
N VAL A 21 -40.77 -42.35 -33.65
CA VAL A 21 -40.39 -42.26 -32.22
C VAL A 21 -39.14 -43.10 -31.93
N ILE A 22 -39.05 -44.32 -32.47
CA ILE A 22 -37.86 -45.17 -32.27
C ILE A 22 -36.63 -44.57 -32.97
N LEU A 23 -36.80 -44.06 -34.20
CA LEU A 23 -35.71 -43.45 -34.97
C LEU A 23 -35.19 -42.17 -34.28
N THR A 24 -36.09 -41.34 -33.75
CA THR A 24 -35.70 -40.13 -33.01
C THR A 24 -34.99 -40.46 -31.71
N MET A 25 -35.46 -41.44 -30.93
CA MET A 25 -34.73 -41.92 -29.73
C MET A 25 -33.36 -42.49 -30.08
N ALA A 26 -33.23 -43.22 -31.21
CA ALA A 26 -31.96 -43.78 -31.66
C ALA A 26 -30.96 -42.68 -32.05
N ILE A 27 -31.40 -41.68 -32.85
CA ILE A 27 -30.56 -40.55 -33.24
C ILE A 27 -30.16 -39.73 -32.01
N LEU A 28 -31.10 -39.49 -31.08
CA LEU A 28 -30.85 -38.73 -29.86
C LEU A 28 -29.85 -39.46 -28.95
N GLY A 29 -29.93 -40.79 -28.83
CA GLY A 29 -28.94 -41.59 -28.11
C GLY A 29 -27.54 -41.50 -28.70
N ILE A 30 -27.41 -41.59 -30.03
CA ILE A 30 -26.13 -41.46 -30.74
C ILE A 30 -25.49 -40.08 -30.49
N VAL A 31 -26.30 -39.02 -30.44
CA VAL A 31 -25.83 -37.65 -30.21
C VAL A 31 -25.57 -37.36 -28.72
N PHE A 32 -26.34 -37.96 -27.81
CA PHE A 32 -26.27 -37.68 -26.38
C PHE A 32 -25.02 -38.26 -25.71
N ILE A 33 -24.57 -39.44 -26.14
CA ILE A 33 -23.36 -40.10 -25.59
C ILE A 33 -22.10 -39.20 -25.67
N PRO A 34 -21.71 -38.65 -26.84
CA PRO A 34 -20.54 -37.79 -26.91
C PRO A 34 -20.73 -36.47 -26.17
N ILE A 35 -21.94 -35.89 -26.18
CA ILE A 35 -22.26 -34.66 -25.44
C ILE A 35 -22.06 -34.86 -23.93
N MET A 36 -22.55 -35.98 -23.39
CA MET A 36 -22.36 -36.32 -21.97
C MET A 36 -20.89 -36.53 -21.62
N GLY A 37 -20.09 -37.09 -22.56
CA GLY A 37 -18.63 -37.15 -22.44
C GLY A 37 -18.00 -35.77 -22.27
N TYR A 38 -18.30 -34.84 -23.17
CA TYR A 38 -17.80 -33.46 -23.09
C TYR A 38 -18.24 -32.72 -21.82
N PHE A 39 -19.50 -32.91 -21.40
CA PHE A 39 -19.99 -32.32 -20.14
C PHE A 39 -19.27 -32.89 -18.91
N THR A 40 -19.06 -34.22 -18.89
CA THR A 40 -18.35 -34.88 -17.79
C THR A 40 -16.92 -34.38 -17.68
N ASP A 41 -16.22 -34.26 -18.81
CA ASP A 41 -14.86 -33.73 -18.83
C ASP A 41 -14.84 -32.25 -18.42
N SER A 42 -15.79 -31.45 -18.88
CA SER A 42 -15.91 -30.04 -18.47
C SER A 42 -16.11 -29.89 -16.95
N ILE A 43 -16.92 -30.75 -16.32
CA ILE A 43 -17.11 -30.76 -14.86
C ILE A 43 -15.81 -31.15 -14.15
N LYS A 44 -15.07 -32.14 -14.66
CA LYS A 44 -13.77 -32.54 -14.11
C LYS A 44 -12.76 -31.40 -14.20
N TYR A 45 -12.62 -30.79 -15.37
CA TYR A 45 -11.71 -29.65 -15.59
C TYR A 45 -12.09 -28.44 -14.74
N SER A 46 -13.39 -28.14 -14.61
CA SER A 46 -13.89 -27.05 -13.76
C SER A 46 -13.59 -27.29 -12.29
N THR A 47 -13.82 -28.52 -11.80
CA THR A 47 -13.51 -28.91 -10.41
C THR A 47 -12.00 -28.82 -10.15
N TRP A 48 -11.18 -29.35 -11.05
CA TRP A 48 -9.72 -29.28 -10.93
C TRP A 48 -9.21 -27.83 -10.97
N SER A 49 -9.77 -27.00 -11.85
CA SER A 49 -9.44 -25.57 -11.93
C SER A 49 -9.78 -24.85 -10.64
N LYS A 50 -10.93 -25.15 -10.02
CA LYS A 50 -11.33 -24.58 -8.73
C LYS A 50 -10.41 -25.03 -7.59
N ILE A 51 -10.03 -26.31 -7.56
CA ILE A 51 -9.07 -26.84 -6.58
C ILE A 51 -7.73 -26.10 -6.71
N LYS A 52 -7.23 -25.95 -7.94
CA LYS A 52 -5.98 -25.24 -8.21
C LYS A 52 -6.07 -23.76 -7.82
N GLN A 53 -7.17 -23.07 -8.15
CA GLN A 53 -7.40 -21.67 -7.79
C GLN A 53 -7.39 -21.46 -6.28
N ASN A 54 -8.06 -22.33 -5.51
CA ASN A 54 -8.03 -22.28 -4.06
C ASN A 54 -6.60 -22.46 -3.50
N GLY A 55 -5.82 -23.39 -4.08
CA GLY A 55 -4.42 -23.56 -3.72
C GLY A 55 -3.57 -22.30 -4.00
N ILE A 56 -3.81 -21.64 -5.13
CA ILE A 56 -3.16 -20.37 -5.48
C ILE A 56 -3.50 -19.28 -4.46
N MET A 57 -4.78 -19.10 -4.13
CA MET A 57 -5.20 -18.11 -3.14
C MET A 57 -4.61 -18.39 -1.76
N THR A 58 -4.53 -19.67 -1.37
CA THR A 58 -3.89 -20.09 -0.12
C THR A 58 -2.42 -19.69 -0.09
N ALA A 59 -1.68 -19.97 -1.19
CA ALA A 59 -0.28 -19.58 -1.31
C ALA A 59 -0.08 -18.05 -1.21
N GLN A 60 -0.95 -17.28 -1.87
CA GLN A 60 -0.90 -15.82 -1.86
C GLN A 60 -1.16 -15.26 -0.45
N SER A 61 -2.22 -15.73 0.21
CA SER A 61 -2.56 -15.31 1.58
C SER A 61 -1.43 -15.59 2.56
N LEU A 62 -0.83 -16.79 2.49
CA LEU A 62 0.30 -17.15 3.36
C LEU A 62 1.55 -16.34 3.05
N MET A 63 1.84 -16.08 1.77
CA MET A 63 2.96 -15.21 1.39
C MET A 63 2.78 -13.78 1.93
N GLU A 64 1.56 -13.24 1.89
CA GLU A 64 1.23 -11.93 2.44
C GLU A 64 1.32 -11.91 3.96
N GLU A 65 0.80 -12.94 4.64
CA GLU A 65 0.92 -13.10 6.09
C GLU A 65 2.39 -13.17 6.54
N ILE A 66 3.19 -13.98 5.83
CA ILE A 66 4.62 -14.07 6.10
C ILE A 66 5.27 -12.71 5.88
N LYS A 67 4.96 -11.98 4.81
CA LYS A 67 5.52 -10.65 4.57
C LYS A 67 5.06 -9.60 5.59
N GLY A 68 3.81 -9.66 6.06
CA GLY A 68 3.22 -8.70 7.00
C GLY A 68 3.66 -8.88 8.45
N ASN A 69 4.09 -10.09 8.84
CA ASN A 69 4.55 -10.36 10.20
C ASN A 69 5.90 -9.70 10.54
N SER A 70 6.15 -9.41 11.82
CA SER A 70 7.35 -8.67 12.26
C SER A 70 8.65 -9.48 12.26
N SER A 71 8.60 -10.82 12.39
CA SER A 71 9.82 -11.66 12.35
C SER A 71 9.54 -13.08 11.90
N LEU A 72 10.44 -13.67 11.10
CA LEU A 72 10.38 -15.09 10.69
C LEU A 72 10.53 -16.05 11.87
N GLU A 73 11.30 -15.68 12.89
CA GLU A 73 11.49 -16.50 14.10
C GLU A 73 10.18 -16.66 14.87
N ASN A 74 9.34 -15.62 14.91
CA ASN A 74 8.02 -15.70 15.54
C ASN A 74 7.09 -16.63 14.78
N ILE A 75 7.08 -16.54 13.45
CA ILE A 75 6.30 -17.46 12.59
C ILE A 75 6.76 -18.89 12.84
N TYR A 76 8.07 -19.14 12.81
CA TYR A 76 8.64 -20.45 13.11
C TYR A 76 8.17 -20.99 14.47
N LYS A 77 8.18 -20.17 15.53
CA LYS A 77 7.72 -20.58 16.87
C LYS A 77 6.24 -20.96 16.88
N GLU A 78 5.39 -20.24 16.16
CA GLU A 78 3.97 -20.59 16.05
C GLU A 78 3.77 -21.93 15.34
N TYR A 79 4.44 -22.17 14.21
CA TYR A 79 4.42 -23.49 13.56
C TYR A 79 4.99 -24.58 14.47
N LYS A 80 6.09 -24.31 15.18
CA LYS A 80 6.70 -25.29 16.07
C LYS A 80 5.80 -25.67 17.23
N LYS A 81 5.05 -24.70 17.77
CA LYS A 81 4.06 -24.92 18.82
C LYS A 81 2.93 -25.82 18.33
N ARG A 82 2.43 -25.60 17.12
CA ARG A 82 1.39 -26.43 16.48
C ARG A 82 1.87 -27.87 16.23
N GLU A 83 3.10 -28.04 15.75
CA GLU A 83 3.74 -29.36 15.62
C GLU A 83 3.84 -30.08 16.97
N VAL A 84 4.30 -29.39 18.03
CA VAL A 84 4.41 -29.97 19.38
C VAL A 84 3.05 -30.34 19.98
N ASN A 85 2.00 -29.58 19.64
CA ASN A 85 0.62 -29.88 20.04
C ASN A 85 0.02 -31.06 19.26
N GLY A 86 0.73 -31.64 18.30
CA GLY A 86 0.30 -32.79 17.52
C GLY A 86 -0.70 -32.45 16.41
N GLU A 87 -0.71 -31.20 15.92
CA GLU A 87 -1.54 -30.84 14.77
C GLU A 87 -1.06 -31.60 13.52
N GLU A 88 -2.00 -32.30 12.88
CA GLU A 88 -1.71 -33.22 11.79
C GLU A 88 -1.13 -32.49 10.56
N GLY A 89 0.02 -32.97 10.08
CA GLY A 89 0.70 -32.41 8.91
C GLY A 89 1.47 -31.11 9.17
N CYS A 90 1.57 -30.65 10.43
CA CYS A 90 2.40 -29.50 10.79
C CYS A 90 3.82 -29.92 11.16
N HIS A 91 4.81 -29.36 10.46
CA HIS A 91 6.23 -29.61 10.72
C HIS A 91 7.02 -28.31 10.63
N ALA A 92 7.96 -28.09 11.57
CA ALA A 92 8.82 -26.92 11.53
C ALA A 92 10.28 -27.27 11.84
N LYS A 93 11.16 -26.92 10.91
CA LYS A 93 12.61 -27.11 10.98
C LYS A 93 13.33 -25.77 10.89
N ARG A 94 14.36 -25.62 11.72
CA ARG A 94 15.26 -24.46 11.75
C ARG A 94 16.68 -24.97 11.56
N GLU A 95 17.42 -24.37 10.62
CA GLU A 95 18.81 -24.72 10.33
C GLU A 95 19.69 -23.49 10.50
N GLU A 96 20.75 -23.61 11.29
CA GLU A 96 21.79 -22.58 11.37
C GLU A 96 22.95 -22.93 10.45
N ARG A 97 23.41 -21.94 9.69
CA ARG A 97 24.58 -22.03 8.81
C ARG A 97 25.55 -20.91 9.20
N ILE A 98 26.84 -21.19 9.15
CA ILE A 98 27.90 -20.19 9.40
C ILE A 98 28.59 -19.93 8.07
N GLN A 99 28.71 -18.66 7.70
CA GLN A 99 29.50 -18.21 6.55
C GLN A 99 30.51 -17.18 7.03
N HIS A 100 31.67 -17.09 6.38
CA HIS A 100 32.67 -16.08 6.72
C HIS A 100 32.58 -14.92 5.75
N ASP A 101 32.68 -13.68 6.26
CA ASP A 101 32.82 -12.49 5.43
C ASP A 101 34.25 -12.36 4.86
N TYR A 102 34.47 -11.37 3.98
CA TYR A 102 35.79 -11.10 3.38
C TYR A 102 36.87 -10.68 4.38
N SER A 103 36.48 -10.24 5.58
CA SER A 103 37.38 -9.90 6.69
C SER A 103 37.59 -11.05 7.68
N GLY A 104 37.00 -12.23 7.45
CA GLY A 104 37.08 -13.40 8.32
C GLY A 104 36.09 -13.39 9.49
N GLY A 105 35.12 -12.47 9.52
CA GLY A 105 34.05 -12.43 10.51
C GLY A 105 33.00 -13.52 10.27
N GLU A 106 32.49 -14.14 11.33
CA GLU A 106 31.43 -15.15 11.26
C GLU A 106 30.05 -14.51 11.08
N ILE A 107 29.37 -14.89 10.00
CA ILE A 107 27.97 -14.58 9.70
C ILE A 107 27.12 -15.79 10.03
N LYS A 108 26.22 -15.66 11.01
CA LYS A 108 25.19 -16.65 11.29
C LYS A 108 23.98 -16.43 10.39
N MET A 109 23.64 -17.45 9.63
CA MET A 109 22.48 -17.53 8.77
C MET A 109 21.49 -18.53 9.34
N VAL A 110 20.21 -18.19 9.32
CA VAL A 110 19.15 -19.09 9.79
C VAL A 110 18.18 -19.32 8.64
N ALA A 111 18.04 -20.58 8.23
CA ALA A 111 17.02 -21.02 7.29
C ALA A 111 15.86 -21.67 8.04
N TYR A 112 14.64 -21.43 7.56
CA TYR A 112 13.43 -22.03 8.11
C TYR A 112 12.73 -22.85 7.03
N GLN A 113 12.25 -24.02 7.43
CA GLN A 113 11.37 -24.85 6.62
C GLN A 113 10.14 -25.19 7.46
N MET A 114 8.96 -24.88 6.95
CA MET A 114 7.70 -25.12 7.61
C MET A 114 6.76 -25.83 6.64
N GLU A 115 6.06 -26.84 7.12
CA GLU A 115 5.01 -27.53 6.37
C GLU A 115 3.72 -27.52 7.20
N GLU A 116 2.57 -27.36 6.53
CA GLU A 116 1.28 -27.53 7.18
C GLU A 116 0.23 -28.10 6.22
N ARG A 117 -0.77 -28.77 6.80
CA ARG A 117 -2.01 -29.11 6.12
C ARG A 117 -2.95 -27.92 6.18
N VAL A 118 -3.47 -27.50 5.03
CA VAL A 118 -4.52 -26.47 4.94
C VAL A 118 -5.76 -27.08 4.29
N SER A 119 -6.89 -27.03 4.99
CA SER A 119 -8.17 -27.49 4.45
C SER A 119 -8.99 -26.32 3.92
N VAL A 120 -9.34 -26.33 2.63
CA VAL A 120 -10.21 -25.32 2.00
C VAL A 120 -11.43 -26.01 1.39
N GLY A 121 -12.57 -25.88 2.09
CA GLY A 121 -13.79 -26.62 1.74
C GLY A 121 -13.63 -28.11 2.02
N PHE A 122 -13.75 -28.94 0.99
CA PHE A 122 -13.59 -30.40 1.07
C PHE A 122 -12.21 -30.89 0.60
N ASN A 123 -11.29 -29.98 0.28
CA ASN A 123 -9.97 -30.34 -0.23
C ASN A 123 -8.88 -29.97 0.78
N ASP A 124 -7.91 -30.86 0.89
CA ASP A 124 -6.72 -30.65 1.69
C ASP A 124 -5.52 -30.35 0.80
N TYR A 125 -4.71 -29.40 1.24
CA TYR A 125 -3.48 -28.97 0.60
C TYR A 125 -2.31 -29.22 1.55
N LEU A 126 -1.18 -29.65 0.99
CA LEU A 126 0.09 -29.58 1.68
C LEU A 126 0.76 -28.27 1.27
N VAL A 127 1.01 -27.41 2.24
CA VAL A 127 1.75 -26.16 2.01
C VAL A 127 3.15 -26.30 2.58
N LYS A 128 4.15 -25.93 1.78
CA LYS A 128 5.54 -25.83 2.21
C LYS A 128 6.00 -24.40 2.12
N ILE A 129 6.63 -23.93 3.18
CA ILE A 129 7.23 -22.61 3.28
C ILE A 129 8.71 -22.81 3.53
N SER A 130 9.55 -22.31 2.64
CA SER A 130 10.99 -22.21 2.86
C SER A 130 11.41 -20.75 2.93
N ALA A 131 12.23 -20.44 3.91
CA ALA A 131 12.84 -19.13 4.09
C ALA A 131 14.35 -19.30 4.11
N GLU A 132 15.00 -18.98 2.99
CA GLU A 132 16.43 -19.15 2.79
C GLU A 132 17.13 -17.78 2.82
N PRO A 133 18.12 -17.58 3.71
CA PRO A 133 18.82 -16.31 3.79
C PRO A 133 19.62 -16.03 2.51
N LYS A 134 19.46 -14.83 1.94
CA LYS A 134 20.22 -14.33 0.79
C LYS A 134 21.33 -13.41 1.27
N VAL A 135 22.56 -13.91 1.19
CA VAL A 135 23.79 -13.13 1.40
C VAL A 135 24.17 -12.49 0.05
N GLN A 136 24.16 -11.16 -0.05
CA GLN A 136 24.92 -10.51 -1.13
C GLN A 136 26.34 -10.26 -0.61
N LEU A 137 27.29 -10.95 -1.23
CA LEU A 137 28.73 -10.86 -0.95
C LEU A 137 29.41 -9.69 -1.70
N ASN A 138 28.67 -8.75 -2.27
CA ASN A 138 29.28 -7.68 -3.06
C ASN A 138 29.63 -6.46 -2.19
N ASN A 139 30.66 -5.72 -2.60
CA ASN A 139 31.21 -4.50 -1.99
C ASN A 139 30.19 -3.34 -1.79
N ASP A 140 28.92 -3.51 -2.14
CA ASP A 140 27.84 -2.60 -1.79
C ASP A 140 27.43 -2.85 -0.33
N LYS A 141 28.20 -2.27 0.58
CA LYS A 141 28.07 -2.37 2.05
C LYS A 141 26.74 -1.89 2.63
N ASN A 142 25.75 -1.51 1.83
CA ASN A 142 24.55 -0.85 2.34
C ASN A 142 23.28 -1.59 1.94
N TYR A 143 22.83 -2.47 2.83
CA TYR A 143 21.43 -2.87 2.86
C TYR A 143 20.61 -1.84 3.59
N SER A 144 19.40 -1.60 3.12
CA SER A 144 18.58 -0.48 3.55
C SER A 144 17.21 -1.02 4.00
N GLU A 145 16.96 -1.16 5.30
CA GLU A 145 15.65 -1.55 5.86
C GLU A 145 14.81 -0.29 6.09
N ALA A 146 13.61 -0.21 5.53
CA ALA A 146 12.74 0.93 5.78
C ALA A 146 12.42 0.99 7.28
N ILE A 147 12.84 2.06 7.96
CA ILE A 147 12.45 2.33 9.35
C ILE A 147 10.96 2.72 9.42
N VAL A 148 10.40 3.09 8.27
CA VAL A 148 9.00 3.41 8.07
C VAL A 148 8.15 2.19 8.43
N LYS A 149 7.47 2.27 9.58
CA LYS A 149 6.50 1.27 10.02
C LYS A 149 5.25 1.29 9.11
N PRO A 150 4.39 0.26 9.17
CA PRO A 150 3.15 0.24 8.38
C PRO A 150 2.29 1.48 8.64
N MET A 151 1.93 2.19 7.56
CA MET A 151 1.17 3.44 7.63
C MET A 151 -0.34 3.25 7.81
N GLU A 152 -0.83 2.04 7.52
CA GLU A 152 -2.26 1.70 7.50
C GLU A 152 -2.80 1.26 8.88
N GLU A 153 -1.97 1.33 9.93
CA GLU A 153 -2.42 1.05 11.30
C GLU A 153 -3.45 2.08 11.78
N ALA A 154 -4.47 1.64 12.53
CA ALA A 154 -5.50 2.51 13.08
C ALA A 154 -4.96 3.57 14.06
N THR A 155 -3.74 3.36 14.58
CA THR A 155 -2.98 4.20 15.50
C THR A 155 -2.06 5.20 14.79
N SER A 156 -2.09 5.24 13.45
CA SER A 156 -1.23 6.07 12.61
C SER A 156 -2.02 7.17 11.88
N VAL A 157 -1.37 8.32 11.68
CA VAL A 157 -1.86 9.44 10.85
C VAL A 157 -0.97 9.58 9.63
N LYS A 158 -1.57 9.72 8.45
CA LYS A 158 -0.89 10.02 7.19
C LYS A 158 -1.44 11.32 6.61
N ALA A 159 -0.61 12.36 6.54
CA ALA A 159 -0.89 13.61 5.83
C ALA A 159 0.00 13.67 4.58
N VAL A 160 -0.58 13.99 3.44
CA VAL A 160 0.11 14.01 2.14
C VAL A 160 -0.22 15.30 1.42
N GLU A 161 0.81 16.09 1.16
CA GLU A 161 0.77 17.21 0.21
C GLU A 161 0.67 16.66 -1.21
N THR A 162 -0.24 17.24 -1.99
CA THR A 162 -0.36 16.96 -3.42
C THR A 162 0.30 18.06 -4.25
N LYS A 163 0.89 17.68 -5.40
CA LYS A 163 1.53 18.61 -6.36
C LYS A 163 0.63 19.76 -6.82
N GLU A 164 -0.67 19.57 -6.77
CA GLU A 164 -1.65 20.56 -7.21
C GLU A 164 -1.85 21.72 -6.22
N GLU A 165 -1.56 21.53 -4.94
CA GLU A 165 -1.87 22.53 -3.91
C GLU A 165 -1.12 23.83 -4.12
N ARG A 166 0.15 23.75 -4.52
CA ARG A 166 0.94 24.93 -4.86
C ARG A 166 0.40 25.66 -6.09
N ILE A 167 -0.14 24.93 -7.07
CA ILE A 167 -0.79 25.52 -8.24
C ILE A 167 -2.07 26.25 -7.80
N LYS A 168 -2.88 25.61 -6.94
CA LYS A 168 -4.10 26.21 -6.39
C LYS A 168 -3.81 27.46 -5.56
N ALA A 169 -2.76 27.44 -4.74
CA ALA A 169 -2.28 28.60 -3.98
C ALA A 169 -1.85 29.75 -4.91
N ALA A 170 -1.06 29.47 -5.94
CA ALA A 170 -0.65 30.48 -6.92
C ALA A 170 -1.86 31.08 -7.66
N SER A 171 -2.82 30.24 -8.07
CA SER A 171 -4.05 30.69 -8.72
C SER A 171 -4.94 31.53 -7.80
N TYR A 172 -4.95 31.25 -6.49
CA TYR A 172 -5.67 32.05 -5.51
C TYR A 172 -5.16 33.51 -5.48
N PHE A 173 -3.85 33.71 -5.35
CA PHE A 173 -3.27 35.06 -5.34
C PHE A 173 -3.34 35.75 -6.72
N MET A 174 -3.25 34.99 -7.81
CA MET A 174 -3.48 35.50 -9.16
C MET A 174 -4.91 36.04 -9.34
N ALA A 175 -5.90 35.34 -8.78
CA ALA A 175 -7.29 35.79 -8.82
C ALA A 175 -7.49 37.08 -7.99
N GLN A 176 -6.81 37.23 -6.85
CA GLN A 176 -6.85 38.46 -6.07
C GLN A 176 -6.28 39.67 -6.84
N ASN A 177 -5.12 39.51 -7.48
CA ASN A 177 -4.55 40.55 -8.34
C ASN A 177 -5.51 40.93 -9.47
N ALA A 178 -6.07 39.94 -10.16
CA ALA A 178 -7.02 40.16 -11.25
C ALA A 178 -8.28 40.91 -10.79
N ASP A 179 -8.85 40.53 -9.64
CA ASP A 179 -10.01 41.19 -9.07
C ASP A 179 -9.70 42.65 -8.69
N ALA A 180 -8.56 42.89 -8.03
CA ALA A 180 -8.14 44.24 -7.68
C ALA A 180 -7.91 45.14 -8.91
N CYS A 181 -7.25 44.64 -9.95
CA CYS A 181 -7.07 45.36 -11.22
C CYS A 181 -8.42 45.67 -11.90
N SER A 182 -9.38 44.73 -11.85
CA SER A 182 -10.70 44.92 -12.43
C SER A 182 -11.49 46.04 -11.73
N ARG A 183 -11.36 46.16 -10.41
CA ARG A 183 -12.01 47.23 -9.62
C ARG A 183 -11.45 48.62 -9.97
N LEU A 184 -10.13 48.76 -10.16
CA LEU A 184 -9.52 50.04 -10.56
C LEU A 184 -9.95 50.48 -11.96
N ASN A 185 -10.06 49.55 -12.91
CA ASN A 185 -10.55 49.85 -14.26
C ASN A 185 -12.01 50.36 -14.23
N GLY A 186 -12.82 49.91 -13.26
CA GLY A 186 -14.17 50.41 -13.03
C GLY A 186 -14.22 51.81 -12.38
N GLU A 187 -13.16 52.23 -11.69
CA GLU A 187 -13.05 53.52 -10.99
C GLU A 187 -12.34 54.62 -11.79
N GLY A 188 -11.84 54.33 -12.99
CA GLY A 188 -11.15 55.32 -13.85
C GLY A 188 -9.81 55.81 -13.30
N LYS A 189 -9.14 55.03 -12.43
CA LYS A 189 -7.80 55.29 -11.88
C LYS A 189 -6.74 54.53 -12.68
N ASP A 190 -5.48 54.98 -12.58
CA ASP A 190 -4.33 54.26 -13.17
C ASP A 190 -4.38 52.78 -12.80
N SER A 191 -4.29 51.91 -13.81
CA SER A 191 -4.50 50.48 -13.68
C SER A 191 -3.34 49.84 -12.92
N GLY A 192 -3.66 49.11 -11.85
CA GLY A 192 -2.72 48.17 -11.26
C GLY A 192 -2.22 47.19 -12.34
N LEU A 193 -0.95 46.82 -12.29
CA LEU A 193 -0.40 45.88 -13.27
C LEU A 193 -1.02 44.49 -13.03
N LEU A 194 -1.74 44.00 -14.05
CA LEU A 194 -2.23 42.63 -14.08
C LEU A 194 -1.06 41.69 -14.37
N GLU A 195 -0.68 40.89 -13.39
CA GLU A 195 0.34 39.85 -13.57
C GLU A 195 -0.35 38.55 -14.01
N THR A 196 0.07 38.03 -15.17
CA THR A 196 -0.54 36.88 -15.86
C THR A 196 0.33 35.64 -15.84
N ASP A 197 1.62 35.77 -15.51
CA ASP A 197 2.53 34.63 -15.38
C ASP A 197 2.36 33.98 -14.00
N LEU A 198 1.74 32.80 -14.01
CA LEU A 198 1.54 31.98 -12.81
C LEU A 198 2.86 31.65 -12.09
N ASN A 199 4.00 31.66 -12.79
CA ASN A 199 5.30 31.39 -12.17
C ASN A 199 5.74 32.52 -11.22
N VAL A 200 5.36 33.77 -11.49
CA VAL A 200 5.61 34.88 -10.56
C VAL A 200 4.94 34.61 -9.23
N TYR A 201 3.68 34.16 -9.25
CA TYR A 201 2.96 33.77 -8.06
C TYR A 201 3.60 32.58 -7.37
N LYS A 202 3.86 31.49 -8.11
CA LYS A 202 4.50 30.28 -7.56
C LYS A 202 5.82 30.57 -6.86
N ASN A 203 6.67 31.43 -7.42
CA ASN A 203 7.98 31.76 -6.89
C ASN A 203 7.93 32.70 -5.68
N GLY A 204 6.86 33.49 -5.55
CA GLY A 204 6.64 34.36 -4.39
C GLY A 204 5.91 33.69 -3.23
N LEU A 205 5.51 32.41 -3.36
CA LEU A 205 4.87 31.66 -2.28
C LEU A 205 5.90 31.27 -1.21
N LYS A 206 5.56 31.57 0.04
CA LYS A 206 6.15 30.95 1.21
C LYS A 206 5.17 29.96 1.80
N LYS A 207 5.68 28.77 2.11
CA LYS A 207 4.90 27.68 2.68
C LYS A 207 5.22 27.50 4.16
N GLU A 208 4.18 27.42 4.96
CA GLU A 208 4.25 27.04 6.36
C GLU A 208 3.32 25.84 6.60
N ILE A 209 3.89 24.74 7.07
CA ILE A 209 3.14 23.55 7.44
C ILE A 209 2.80 23.64 8.92
N PHE A 210 1.54 23.45 9.28
CA PHE A 210 1.08 23.46 10.66
C PHE A 210 0.68 22.06 11.09
N MET A 211 1.22 21.62 12.22
CA MET A 211 0.84 20.37 12.88
C MET A 211 0.36 20.68 14.30
N ASP A 212 -0.94 20.61 14.52
CA ASP A 212 -1.54 20.84 15.82
C ASP A 212 -1.95 19.53 16.49
N PHE A 213 -1.43 19.33 17.69
CA PHE A 213 -1.76 18.19 18.56
C PHE A 213 -2.49 18.68 19.81
N THR A 214 -3.73 18.21 19.99
CA THR A 214 -4.56 18.61 21.13
C THR A 214 -5.17 17.39 21.81
N ARG A 215 -5.17 17.34 23.15
CA ARG A 215 -5.93 16.36 23.91
C ARG A 215 -7.11 17.02 24.61
N ASN A 216 -8.28 16.43 24.45
CA ASN A 216 -9.50 16.82 25.16
C ASN A 216 -10.11 15.59 25.84
N GLY A 217 -9.83 15.44 27.13
CA GLY A 217 -10.33 14.34 27.95
C GLY A 217 -10.01 12.98 27.35
N LYS A 218 -11.02 12.33 26.76
CA LYS A 218 -10.92 10.97 26.19
C LYS A 218 -10.32 10.90 24.79
N TYR A 219 -10.08 12.04 24.13
CA TYR A 219 -9.67 12.05 22.73
C TYR A 219 -8.42 12.87 22.47
N ASP A 220 -7.60 12.37 21.55
CA ASP A 220 -6.47 13.07 20.95
C ASP A 220 -6.85 13.51 19.53
N TYR A 221 -6.56 14.75 19.19
CA TYR A 221 -6.86 15.38 17.91
C TYR A 221 -5.56 15.73 17.21
N VAL A 222 -5.47 15.35 15.94
CA VAL A 222 -4.39 15.70 15.04
C VAL A 222 -4.97 16.52 13.90
N ASN A 223 -4.50 17.74 13.75
CA ASN A 223 -4.83 18.61 12.63
C ASN A 223 -3.54 18.97 11.91
N ILE A 224 -3.44 18.64 10.63
CA ILE A 224 -2.29 19.02 9.81
C ILE A 224 -2.84 19.77 8.61
N CYS A 225 -2.31 20.96 8.40
CA CYS A 225 -2.65 21.82 7.28
C CYS A 225 -1.41 22.55 6.78
N CYS A 226 -1.54 23.15 5.63
CA CYS A 226 -0.52 23.96 5.00
C CYS A 226 -1.09 25.34 4.72
N GLU A 227 -0.35 26.39 5.04
CA GLU A 227 -0.68 27.75 4.65
C GLU A 227 0.39 28.28 3.70
N TYR A 228 -0.09 28.90 2.62
CA TYR A 228 0.72 29.61 1.65
C TYR A 228 0.48 31.09 1.82
N ARG A 229 1.57 31.86 1.99
CA ARG A 229 1.56 33.32 2.00
C ARG A 229 2.34 33.82 0.80
N PHE A 230 1.96 34.97 0.25
CA PHE A 230 2.70 35.60 -0.83
C PHE A 230 3.65 36.65 -0.26
N GLU A 231 4.96 36.45 -0.44
CA GLU A 231 6.01 37.39 0.02
C GLU A 231 6.46 38.37 -1.10
N GLY A 232 5.88 38.27 -2.29
CA GLY A 232 6.14 39.21 -3.38
C GLY A 232 5.31 40.50 -3.26
N SER A 233 5.67 41.51 -4.05
CA SER A 233 4.94 42.77 -4.14
C SER A 233 4.09 42.79 -5.41
N ILE A 234 2.87 42.25 -5.34
CA ILE A 234 1.88 42.31 -6.44
C ILE A 234 0.70 43.17 -6.00
N PHE A 235 0.23 44.02 -6.91
CA PHE A 235 -0.92 44.87 -6.64
C PHE A 235 -2.16 44.04 -6.28
N GLY A 236 -2.85 44.41 -5.21
CA GLY A 236 -4.08 43.73 -4.78
C GLY A 236 -3.87 42.42 -4.01
N VAL A 237 -2.62 42.03 -3.74
CA VAL A 237 -2.28 40.89 -2.89
C VAL A 237 -1.68 41.42 -1.58
N ASP A 238 -2.31 41.12 -0.45
CA ASP A 238 -1.78 41.52 0.86
C ASP A 238 -0.83 40.44 1.40
N SER A 239 0.27 40.88 2.01
CA SER A 239 1.17 40.05 2.82
C SER A 239 0.48 39.28 3.96
N THR A 240 -0.66 39.76 4.46
CA THR A 240 -1.43 39.07 5.50
C THR A 240 -2.32 37.94 4.96
N ASP A 241 -2.63 37.96 3.66
CA ASP A 241 -3.49 36.96 3.04
C ASP A 241 -2.80 35.60 3.02
N CYS A 242 -3.59 34.56 3.28
CA CYS A 242 -3.10 33.20 3.24
C CYS A 242 -4.09 32.28 2.52
N TYR A 243 -3.55 31.40 1.69
CA TYR A 243 -4.27 30.26 1.16
C TYR A 243 -4.01 29.04 2.02
N ARG A 244 -5.06 28.45 2.60
CA ARG A 244 -4.94 27.31 3.52
C ARG A 244 -5.47 26.03 2.89
N CYS A 245 -4.69 24.95 3.01
CA CYS A 245 -5.06 23.59 2.64
C CYS A 245 -5.08 22.71 3.89
N ASP A 246 -6.25 22.21 4.28
CA ASP A 246 -6.34 21.22 5.36
C ASP A 246 -6.04 19.82 4.79
N TRP A 247 -4.96 19.19 5.24
CA TRP A 247 -4.55 17.86 4.78
C TRP A 247 -5.22 16.75 5.56
N ILE A 248 -5.28 16.88 6.88
CA ILE A 248 -5.96 15.90 7.72
C ILE A 248 -6.46 16.51 9.02
N LYS A 249 -7.63 16.05 9.44
CA LYS A 249 -8.20 16.31 10.75
C LYS A 249 -8.76 15.01 11.30
N ARG A 250 -8.10 14.43 12.30
CA ARG A 250 -8.42 13.09 12.79
C ARG A 250 -8.45 13.03 14.31
N ARG A 251 -9.37 12.20 14.81
CA ARG A 251 -9.59 11.93 16.23
C ARG A 251 -9.16 10.52 16.58
N PHE A 252 -8.53 10.38 17.72
CA PHE A 252 -8.06 9.14 18.32
C PHE A 252 -8.57 9.03 19.75
N GLU A 253 -8.77 7.82 20.25
CA GLU A 253 -8.91 7.61 21.69
C GLU A 253 -7.60 7.98 22.38
N SER A 254 -7.68 8.55 23.58
CA SER A 254 -6.52 9.11 24.25
C SER A 254 -5.42 8.07 24.47
N GLY A 255 -4.20 8.38 24.02
CA GLY A 255 -3.04 7.50 24.14
C GLY A 255 -2.91 6.42 23.06
N THR A 256 -3.85 6.34 22.12
CA THR A 256 -3.79 5.37 21.01
C THR A 256 -2.99 5.86 19.81
N LEU A 257 -2.79 7.19 19.65
CA LEU A 257 -1.95 7.74 18.61
C LEU A 257 -0.49 7.33 18.82
N LYS A 258 0.07 6.59 17.86
CA LYS A 258 1.44 6.06 17.93
C LYS A 258 2.37 6.78 16.97
N GLN A 259 1.90 7.07 15.76
CA GLN A 259 2.78 7.48 14.67
C GLN A 259 2.12 8.54 13.78
N VAL A 260 2.93 9.47 13.28
CA VAL A 260 2.50 10.49 12.32
C VAL A 260 3.46 10.55 11.14
N TYR A 261 2.90 10.48 9.94
CA TYR A 261 3.59 10.59 8.66
C TYR A 261 3.16 11.87 7.97
N LEU A 262 4.13 12.74 7.71
CA LEU A 262 3.96 13.94 6.91
C LEU A 262 4.74 13.77 5.60
N PHE A 263 4.04 13.77 4.48
CA PHE A 263 4.62 13.82 3.15
C PHE A 263 4.43 15.23 2.58
N TYR A 264 5.53 15.88 2.24
CA TYR A 264 5.52 17.27 1.75
C TYR A 264 6.46 17.44 0.55
N GLU A 265 6.26 18.47 -0.26
CA GLU A 265 7.15 18.84 -1.36
C GLU A 265 7.95 20.09 -1.02
N ALA A 266 9.26 19.97 -0.89
CA ALA A 266 10.11 21.10 -0.54
C ALA A 266 10.32 22.08 -1.71
N ASP A 267 10.52 23.36 -1.38
CA ASP A 267 11.05 24.35 -2.31
C ASP A 267 12.32 25.04 -1.76
N VAL A 268 13.16 25.54 -2.66
CA VAL A 268 14.62 25.63 -2.44
C VAL A 268 15.09 26.67 -1.42
N ALA A 269 14.22 27.42 -0.71
CA ALA A 269 14.68 28.46 0.21
C ALA A 269 13.87 28.76 1.49
N ARG A 270 12.57 28.39 1.62
CA ARG A 270 11.70 29.07 2.63
C ARG A 270 10.63 28.23 3.34
N ASP A 271 10.67 26.91 3.28
CA ASP A 271 9.64 26.11 3.99
C ASP A 271 9.88 26.10 5.50
N SER A 272 8.81 26.31 6.25
CA SER A 272 8.78 26.13 7.70
C SER A 272 7.75 25.07 8.10
N LEU A 273 8.04 24.37 9.20
CA LEU A 273 7.12 23.48 9.89
C LEU A 273 6.89 24.04 11.30
N VAL A 274 5.66 24.45 11.57
CA VAL A 274 5.21 24.89 12.88
C VAL A 274 4.48 23.72 13.54
N VAL A 275 4.98 23.27 14.69
CA VAL A 275 4.36 22.20 15.47
C VAL A 275 3.83 22.76 16.78
N THR A 276 2.50 22.72 16.97
CA THR A 276 1.85 23.28 18.15
C THR A 276 1.45 22.16 19.11
N LYS A 277 1.91 22.26 20.36
CA LYS A 277 1.47 21.37 21.47
C LYS A 277 0.50 22.12 22.36
N ASN A 278 -0.68 21.56 22.56
CA ASN A 278 -1.44 21.91 23.76
C ASN A 278 -0.87 21.12 24.96
N THR A 279 -0.80 21.72 26.15
CA THR A 279 -0.15 21.16 27.36
C THR A 279 -0.65 19.75 27.75
N THR A 280 -1.84 19.36 27.29
CA THR A 280 -2.45 18.05 27.51
C THR A 280 -2.13 17.00 26.44
N ALA A 281 -1.51 17.35 25.32
CA ALA A 281 -1.37 16.49 24.13
C ALA A 281 -0.47 15.26 24.33
N PRO A 282 -0.76 14.12 23.64
CA PRO A 282 0.04 12.90 23.71
C PRO A 282 1.50 13.12 23.29
N VAL A 283 2.40 12.37 23.92
CA VAL A 283 3.71 12.07 23.33
C VAL A 283 3.53 10.82 22.47
N MET A 284 3.73 10.93 21.16
CA MET A 284 3.68 9.82 20.21
C MET A 284 5.03 9.08 20.17
N ASP A 285 5.06 7.89 19.58
CA ASP A 285 6.30 7.11 19.50
C ASP A 285 7.20 7.66 18.38
N ASP A 286 6.69 7.75 17.16
CA ASP A 286 7.49 8.13 15.99
C ASP A 286 6.81 9.21 15.14
N MET A 287 7.58 10.15 14.62
CA MET A 287 7.16 11.10 13.60
C MET A 287 8.08 11.04 12.39
N TYR A 288 7.50 10.95 11.20
CA TYR A 288 8.22 10.86 9.93
C TYR A 288 7.91 12.09 9.07
N LEU A 289 8.94 12.88 8.78
CA LEU A 289 8.91 14.10 7.96
C LEU A 289 9.55 13.79 6.61
N ILE A 290 8.74 13.53 5.59
CA ILE A 290 9.16 12.94 4.32
C ILE A 290 9.02 13.96 3.20
N CYS A 291 10.14 14.48 2.73
CA CYS A 291 10.22 15.30 1.54
C CYS A 291 10.11 14.43 0.28
N GLN A 292 9.03 14.56 -0.48
CA GLN A 292 8.73 13.71 -1.64
C GLN A 292 9.63 14.01 -2.85
N ASN A 293 10.11 15.25 -2.98
CA ASN A 293 10.94 15.73 -4.08
C ASN A 293 12.39 16.02 -3.66
N LYS A 294 12.93 15.28 -2.67
CA LYS A 294 14.28 15.48 -2.13
C LYS A 294 15.36 15.58 -3.22
N GLU A 295 15.29 14.73 -4.24
CA GLU A 295 16.28 14.66 -5.33
C GLU A 295 16.36 15.95 -6.16
N MET A 296 15.36 16.84 -6.06
CA MET A 296 15.32 18.12 -6.76
C MET A 296 15.88 19.28 -5.93
N LEU A 297 16.30 19.03 -4.68
CA LEU A 297 16.71 20.07 -3.76
C LEU A 297 18.20 20.40 -3.90
N SER A 298 18.52 21.67 -3.65
CA SER A 298 19.92 22.11 -3.53
C SER A 298 20.56 21.53 -2.27
N SER A 299 21.89 21.41 -2.27
CA SER A 299 22.68 20.81 -1.18
C SER A 299 22.55 21.55 0.17
N GLY A 300 21.99 22.76 0.19
CA GLY A 300 21.77 23.57 1.39
C GLY A 300 20.35 23.57 1.95
N TYR A 301 19.40 22.84 1.35
CA TYR A 301 18.03 22.84 1.86
C TYR A 301 17.94 22.26 3.29
N GLN A 302 17.22 22.96 4.14
CA GLN A 302 16.90 22.54 5.50
C GLN A 302 15.43 22.82 5.78
N LEU A 303 14.70 21.82 6.29
CA LEU A 303 13.37 22.04 6.85
C LEU A 303 13.52 22.74 8.20
N TYR A 304 13.05 23.99 8.29
CA TYR A 304 13.08 24.75 9.52
C TYR A 304 11.86 24.40 10.37
N ILE A 305 12.06 24.10 11.65
CA ILE A 305 10.99 23.75 12.59
C ILE A 305 10.95 24.78 13.72
N ASP A 306 9.85 25.54 13.79
CA ASP A 306 9.72 26.72 14.67
C ASP A 306 9.40 26.36 16.14
N ASN A 307 9.00 25.11 16.39
CA ASN A 307 8.86 24.53 17.73
C ASN A 307 9.38 23.09 17.71
N PRO A 308 10.43 22.75 18.49
CA PRO A 308 11.13 21.48 18.32
C PRO A 308 10.21 20.28 18.60
N VAL A 309 9.97 19.49 17.55
CA VAL A 309 9.15 18.26 17.54
C VAL A 309 9.59 17.21 18.56
N GLN A 310 10.80 17.31 19.09
CA GLN A 310 11.32 16.38 20.10
C GLN A 310 10.52 16.35 21.40
N THR A 311 9.67 17.37 21.68
CA THR A 311 8.72 17.34 22.81
C THR A 311 7.42 16.59 22.51
N PHE A 312 7.23 16.13 21.27
CA PHE A 312 5.98 15.56 20.74
C PHE A 312 6.11 14.08 20.36
N ALA A 313 7.26 13.68 19.83
CA ALA A 313 7.55 12.29 19.48
C ALA A 313 8.82 11.82 20.17
N LYS A 314 8.87 10.55 20.57
CA LYS A 314 10.09 9.94 21.13
C LYS A 314 11.20 9.90 20.08
N SER A 315 10.83 9.64 18.82
CA SER A 315 11.75 9.65 17.68
C SER A 315 11.19 10.50 16.55
N VAL A 316 12.07 11.29 15.93
CA VAL A 316 11.76 12.05 14.71
C VAL A 316 12.69 11.61 13.60
N TYR A 317 12.12 11.32 12.44
CA TYR A 317 12.80 10.89 11.25
C TYR A 317 12.56 11.89 10.12
N SER A 318 13.60 12.22 9.36
CA SER A 318 13.45 13.00 8.13
C SER A 318 14.43 12.55 7.07
N ASN A 319 14.07 12.65 5.79
CA ASN A 319 14.98 12.42 4.68
C ASN A 319 15.75 13.68 4.24
N VAL A 320 15.49 14.84 4.85
CA VAL A 320 16.24 16.09 4.64
C VAL A 320 16.88 16.57 5.94
N THR A 321 17.76 17.54 5.86
CA THR A 321 18.33 18.20 7.03
C THR A 321 17.25 19.01 7.75
N THR A 322 17.26 19.01 9.08
CA THR A 322 16.35 19.83 9.91
C THR A 322 17.13 20.62 10.95
N ASN A 323 16.53 21.62 11.58
CA ASN A 323 17.13 22.39 12.67
C ASN A 323 17.02 21.70 14.04
N LEU A 324 16.57 20.44 14.09
CA LEU A 324 16.43 19.68 15.34
C LEU A 324 17.77 19.19 15.88
N VAL A 325 17.97 19.30 17.19
CA VAL A 325 19.15 18.78 17.91
C VAL A 325 19.28 17.26 17.87
N LYS A 326 18.17 16.52 17.92
CA LYS A 326 18.11 15.05 17.89
C LYS A 326 17.03 14.61 16.91
N TYR A 327 17.47 14.06 15.79
CA TYR A 327 16.62 13.39 14.81
C TYR A 327 17.46 12.38 14.02
N LYS A 328 16.80 11.47 13.32
CA LYS A 328 17.46 10.56 12.38
C LYS A 328 17.24 11.09 10.97
N ASN A 329 18.32 11.36 10.24
CA ASN A 329 18.30 11.88 8.87
C ASN A 329 18.19 10.78 7.79
N TYR A 330 17.78 9.59 8.21
CA TYR A 330 17.61 8.42 7.38
C TYR A 330 16.25 7.80 7.67
N LEU A 331 15.46 7.56 6.61
CA LEU A 331 14.20 6.81 6.68
C LEU A 331 14.43 5.30 6.51
N VAL A 332 15.68 4.93 6.30
CA VAL A 332 16.11 3.59 5.97
C VAL A 332 17.37 3.29 6.78
N ASP A 333 17.32 2.28 7.64
CA ASP A 333 18.43 1.87 8.49
C ASP A 333 19.44 1.14 7.60
N THR A 334 20.57 1.79 7.32
CA THR A 334 21.72 1.10 6.72
C THR A 334 22.52 0.45 7.83
N LYS A 335 22.23 -0.83 8.08
CA LYS A 335 23.04 -1.65 8.99
C LYS A 335 23.88 -2.62 8.18
N ASP A 336 25.17 -2.68 8.51
CA ASP A 336 26.06 -3.78 8.14
C ASP A 336 25.53 -5.08 8.76
N ASN A 337 24.63 -5.76 8.07
CA ASN A 337 24.23 -7.11 8.46
C ASN A 337 23.78 -7.92 7.25
N ILE A 338 24.71 -8.72 6.76
CA ILE A 338 24.70 -9.43 5.47
C ILE A 338 23.65 -10.57 5.44
N ALA A 339 23.06 -10.94 6.60
CA ALA A 339 22.10 -12.04 6.74
C ALA A 339 20.65 -11.60 7.04
N ARG A 340 20.23 -10.39 6.63
CA ARG A 340 18.87 -9.87 6.91
C ARG A 340 17.86 -9.98 5.78
N ARG A 341 18.10 -10.75 4.73
CA ARG A 341 17.08 -11.02 3.70
C ARG A 341 16.87 -12.51 3.60
N ALA A 342 15.61 -12.93 3.61
CA ALA A 342 15.25 -14.29 3.23
C ALA A 342 14.47 -14.27 1.92
N GLU A 343 14.87 -15.13 1.00
CA GLU A 343 13.98 -15.57 -0.06
C GLU A 343 12.95 -16.50 0.55
N ILE A 344 11.70 -16.10 0.45
CA ILE A 344 10.57 -16.90 0.90
C ILE A 344 10.00 -17.62 -0.32
N LYS A 345 9.90 -18.93 -0.25
CA LYS A 345 9.12 -19.72 -1.21
C LYS A 345 7.93 -20.35 -0.52
N VAL A 346 6.76 -20.18 -1.10
CA VAL A 346 5.53 -20.85 -0.68
C VAL A 346 5.11 -21.77 -1.81
N GLU A 347 5.06 -23.07 -1.53
CA GLU A 347 4.71 -24.11 -2.48
C GLU A 347 3.45 -24.83 -1.99
N VAL A 348 2.52 -25.08 -2.91
CA VAL A 348 1.25 -25.76 -2.60
C VAL A 348 1.08 -26.99 -3.46
N TYR A 349 0.82 -28.11 -2.81
CA TYR A 349 0.64 -29.42 -3.43
C TYR A 349 -0.74 -30.01 -3.04
N PRO A 350 -1.23 -31.00 -3.80
CA PRO A 350 -2.22 -31.95 -3.28
C PRO A 350 -1.70 -32.54 -1.97
N TYR A 351 -2.55 -32.67 -0.94
CA TYR A 351 -2.10 -33.11 0.41
C TYR A 351 -1.26 -34.40 0.41
N ASN A 352 -1.61 -35.36 -0.45
CA ASN A 352 -0.94 -36.67 -0.52
C ASN A 352 0.27 -36.71 -1.48
N SER A 353 0.64 -35.60 -2.12
CA SER A 353 1.79 -35.54 -3.01
C SER A 353 2.83 -34.55 -2.50
N ARG A 354 4.09 -34.96 -2.62
CA ARG A 354 5.28 -34.11 -2.42
C ARG A 354 6.11 -33.97 -3.69
N ASN A 355 5.60 -34.49 -4.82
CA ASN A 355 6.31 -34.48 -6.09
C ASN A 355 6.22 -33.09 -6.71
N GLU A 356 7.32 -32.65 -7.32
CA GLU A 356 7.40 -31.33 -7.93
C GLU A 356 6.47 -31.18 -9.14
N GLU A 357 6.21 -32.27 -9.87
CA GLU A 357 5.31 -32.31 -11.03
C GLU A 357 3.83 -32.09 -10.64
N ASP A 358 3.46 -32.43 -9.40
CA ASP A 358 2.09 -32.30 -8.88
C ASP A 358 1.83 -30.93 -8.23
N LYS A 359 2.83 -30.04 -8.20
CA LYS A 359 2.74 -28.73 -7.57
C LYS A 359 1.68 -27.87 -8.25
N TYR A 360 0.73 -27.35 -7.46
CA TYR A 360 -0.27 -26.41 -7.97
C TYR A 360 0.33 -25.04 -8.26
N ILE A 361 1.20 -24.55 -7.36
CA ILE A 361 1.91 -23.27 -7.50
C ILE A 361 3.17 -23.21 -6.64
N GLU A 362 4.15 -22.44 -7.11
CA GLU A 362 5.26 -21.91 -6.32
C GLU A 362 5.21 -20.38 -6.39
N LEU A 363 5.22 -19.72 -5.23
CA LEU A 363 5.38 -18.29 -5.13
C LEU A 363 6.72 -17.99 -4.48
N THR A 364 7.53 -17.16 -5.13
CA THR A 364 8.78 -16.65 -4.55
C THR A 364 8.61 -15.18 -4.17
N GLY A 365 9.10 -14.81 -2.99
CA GLY A 365 9.10 -13.45 -2.48
C GLY A 365 10.37 -13.16 -1.68
N MET A 366 10.56 -11.90 -1.28
CA MET A 366 11.63 -11.51 -0.37
C MET A 366 11.05 -10.87 0.88
N LYS A 367 11.68 -11.17 2.01
CA LYS A 367 11.38 -10.57 3.32
C LYS A 367 12.67 -10.11 4.00
N GLY A 368 12.62 -8.94 4.64
CA GLY A 368 13.66 -8.49 5.59
C GLY A 368 13.52 -9.24 6.92
N MET A 369 14.64 -9.74 7.48
CA MET A 369 14.69 -10.51 8.73
C MET A 369 14.94 -9.64 9.95
#